data_AF-A0A914QUK6-F1
#
_entry.id   AF-A0A914QUK6-F1
#
_cell.length_a   1.000
_cell.length_b   1.000
_cell.length_c   1.000
_cell.angle_alpha   90.00
_cell.angle_beta   90.00
_cell.angle_gamma   90.00
#
_symmetry.space_group_name_H-M   'P 1'
#
loop_
_entity.id
_entity.type
_entity.pdbx_description
1 polymer ?
#
loop_
_entity_poly.entity_id
_entity_poly.type
_entity_poly.pdbx_seq_one_letter_code
_entity_poly.pdbx_strand_id
1 'polypeptide(L)'
;MVRDKAGLYFLMNAILSSSPNGYFPVEELYRLWSNNRLGQLSWIGQLVMYPDLFCFGDYPHRALSTSCLKIPPDETNKDICNWLSLDLLKVLLQLAEDYHQLVGEILIRRRDSSSIAPAINCPDLLLLGIVQVGLPFNTVLTKLVSIVISQLMLHHTNAVSVLNALWNTESLEMRKGIQNLVVNGLLSFYNMAPDDTGRLTKILEIAHELKPNGLGELFNVQNFQFAIDLACLASRRDFLKLDKFLSDKLQEHTEAFANQLVNFIMRRYPAHIVTHNIPPLSHETFQLMYHALQNRAQYSNSVHSEFQKLQAHLKNAQNAAKPADPHINSRTPIAPFLGQSSTNQYNYGRGIEQPGG
;
A
#
# COMPACT_ATOMS: atom_id res chain seq x y z
N MET A 1 2.62 -24.60 28.34
CA MET A 1 2.11 -24.03 27.08
C MET A 1 0.85 -24.79 26.70
N VAL A 2 -0.20 -24.08 26.28
CA VAL A 2 -1.46 -24.70 25.83
C VAL A 2 -1.28 -25.08 24.36
N ARG A 3 -1.41 -26.37 24.04
CA ARG A 3 -1.04 -26.91 22.72
C ARG A 3 -2.22 -26.98 21.75
N ASP A 4 -3.41 -27.28 22.25
CA ASP A 4 -4.59 -27.56 21.44
C ASP A 4 -5.89 -27.10 22.12
N LYS A 5 -6.99 -27.17 21.36
CA LYS A 5 -8.34 -26.81 21.81
C LYS A 5 -8.78 -27.61 23.04
N ALA A 6 -8.43 -28.90 23.13
CA ALA A 6 -8.82 -29.77 24.23
C ALA A 6 -8.14 -29.36 25.55
N GLY A 7 -6.84 -29.07 25.50
CA GLY A 7 -6.09 -28.52 26.63
C GLY A 7 -6.60 -27.15 27.06
N LEU A 8 -6.98 -26.29 26.10
CA LEU A 8 -7.62 -25.02 26.40
C LEU A 8 -8.95 -25.22 27.14
N TYR A 9 -9.83 -26.08 26.62
CA TYR A 9 -11.13 -26.39 27.22
C TYR A 9 -10.99 -26.94 28.64
N PHE A 10 -10.06 -27.86 28.86
CA PHE A 10 -9.76 -28.40 30.19
C PHE A 10 -9.33 -27.32 31.18
N LEU A 11 -8.40 -26.45 30.78
CA LEU A 11 -7.92 -25.35 31.64
C LEU A 11 -9.03 -24.35 31.97
N MET A 12 -9.82 -23.96 30.97
CA MET A 12 -10.95 -23.05 31.15
C MET A 12 -11.95 -23.61 32.17
N ASN A 13 -12.33 -24.88 32.03
CA ASN A 13 -13.25 -25.53 32.95
C ASN A 13 -12.66 -25.70 34.35
N ALA A 14 -11.38 -26.03 34.47
CA ALA A 14 -10.71 -26.15 35.77
C ALA A 14 -10.74 -24.81 36.52
N ILE A 15 -10.46 -23.71 35.82
CA ILE A 15 -10.47 -22.35 36.40
C ILE A 15 -11.88 -21.94 36.78
N LEU A 16 -12.86 -22.12 35.88
CA LEU A 16 -14.27 -21.83 36.16
C LEU A 16 -14.78 -22.64 37.36
N SER A 17 -14.44 -23.93 37.45
CA SER A 17 -14.81 -24.80 38.58
C SER A 17 -14.17 -24.38 39.90
N SER A 18 -12.99 -23.76 39.85
CA SER A 18 -12.28 -23.24 41.03
C SER A 18 -12.68 -21.81 41.42
N SER A 19 -13.41 -21.10 40.55
CA SER A 19 -13.75 -19.69 40.75
C SER A 19 -14.92 -19.56 41.74
N PRO A 20 -14.76 -18.81 42.84
CA PRO A 20 -15.78 -18.72 43.88
C PRO A 20 -17.08 -18.07 43.39
N ASN A 21 -17.01 -17.24 42.34
CA ASN A 21 -18.16 -16.54 41.78
C ASN A 21 -18.67 -17.19 40.48
N GLY A 22 -18.07 -18.29 40.03
CA GLY A 22 -18.40 -18.95 38.76
C GLY A 22 -18.01 -18.17 37.49
N TYR A 23 -17.30 -17.04 37.62
CA TYR A 23 -16.84 -16.24 36.50
C TYR A 23 -15.35 -16.46 36.21
N PHE A 24 -14.99 -16.40 34.93
CA PHE A 24 -13.59 -16.46 34.51
C PHE A 24 -12.86 -15.14 34.86
N PRO A 25 -11.71 -15.17 35.55
CA PRO A 25 -10.98 -13.98 35.96
C PRO A 25 -10.17 -13.38 34.78
N VAL A 26 -10.87 -12.77 33.82
CA VAL A 26 -10.25 -12.25 32.58
C VAL A 26 -9.16 -11.20 32.85
N GLU A 27 -9.27 -10.45 33.94
CA GLU A 27 -8.32 -9.39 34.30
C GLU A 27 -6.88 -9.91 34.46
N GLU A 28 -6.72 -11.18 34.88
CA GLU A 28 -5.41 -11.80 35.02
C GLU A 28 -4.76 -12.11 33.67
N LEU A 29 -5.54 -12.22 32.59
CA LEU A 29 -5.01 -12.30 31.22
C LEU A 29 -4.58 -10.93 30.69
N TYR A 30 -5.19 -9.85 31.17
CA TYR A 30 -4.85 -8.46 30.80
C TYR A 30 -3.62 -7.89 31.53
N ARG A 31 -3.07 -8.60 32.50
CA ARG A 31 -1.85 -8.21 33.21
C ARG A 31 -0.66 -8.98 32.69
N LEU A 32 0.49 -8.34 32.53
CA LEU A 32 1.73 -9.04 32.16
C LEU A 32 2.13 -10.02 33.25
N TRP A 33 2.29 -11.28 32.89
CA TRP A 33 2.75 -12.30 33.82
C TRP A 33 4.24 -12.14 34.12
N SER A 34 4.60 -12.05 35.40
CA SER A 34 5.98 -11.86 35.85
C SER A 34 6.89 -13.04 35.47
N ASN A 35 6.40 -14.27 35.67
CA ASN A 35 7.23 -15.47 35.59
C ASN A 35 7.03 -16.30 34.31
N ASN A 36 5.97 -16.07 33.53
CA ASN A 36 5.64 -16.94 32.38
C ASN A 36 4.93 -16.21 31.23
N ARG A 37 5.57 -15.20 30.66
CA ARG A 37 5.05 -14.43 29.50
C ARG A 37 4.80 -15.31 28.26
N LEU A 38 5.65 -16.31 28.00
CA LEU A 38 5.44 -17.27 26.92
C LEU A 38 4.18 -18.12 27.13
N GLY A 39 3.91 -18.55 28.36
CA GLY A 39 2.68 -19.24 28.71
C GLY A 39 1.44 -18.37 28.49
N GLN A 40 1.51 -17.09 28.90
CA GLN A 40 0.46 -16.11 28.66
C GLN A 40 0.18 -15.95 27.16
N LEU A 41 1.23 -15.73 26.36
CA LEU A 41 1.10 -15.56 24.91
C LEU A 41 0.54 -16.80 24.23
N SER A 42 1.03 -17.98 24.60
CA SER A 42 0.50 -19.26 24.12
C SER A 42 -0.98 -19.40 24.44
N TRP A 43 -1.42 -19.01 25.63
CA TRP A 43 -2.81 -19.12 26.03
C TRP A 43 -3.70 -18.10 25.31
N ILE A 44 -3.30 -16.82 25.27
CA ILE A 44 -4.01 -15.78 24.50
C ILE A 44 -4.13 -16.19 23.04
N GLY A 45 -3.06 -16.73 22.45
CA GLY A 45 -3.06 -17.25 21.10
C GLY A 45 -4.13 -18.34 20.90
N GLN A 46 -4.27 -19.29 21.82
CA GLN A 46 -5.30 -20.33 21.72
C GLN A 46 -6.72 -19.77 21.92
N LEU A 47 -6.91 -18.82 22.85
CA LEU A 47 -8.22 -18.20 23.09
C LEU A 47 -8.74 -17.46 21.85
N VAL A 48 -7.89 -16.65 21.23
CA VAL A 48 -8.24 -15.91 20.01
C VAL A 48 -8.49 -16.84 18.81
N MET A 49 -7.88 -18.03 18.79
CA MET A 49 -8.06 -19.03 17.73
C MET A 49 -9.39 -19.79 17.86
N TYR A 50 -9.96 -19.88 19.06
CA TYR A 50 -11.19 -20.61 19.34
C TYR A 50 -12.24 -19.68 19.98
N PRO A 51 -12.78 -18.72 19.20
CA PRO A 51 -13.76 -17.75 19.69
C PRO A 51 -15.08 -18.38 20.17
N ASP A 52 -15.34 -19.64 19.76
CA ASP A 52 -16.48 -20.43 20.23
C ASP A 52 -16.34 -20.88 21.69
N LEU A 53 -15.10 -20.99 22.18
CA LEU A 53 -14.81 -21.31 23.58
C LEU A 53 -14.65 -20.05 24.43
N PHE A 54 -14.06 -18.99 23.85
CA PHE A 54 -13.78 -17.75 24.58
C PHE A 54 -13.66 -16.58 23.63
N CYS A 55 -14.41 -15.50 23.91
CA CYS A 55 -14.28 -14.23 23.22
C CYS A 55 -13.98 -13.13 24.22
N PHE A 56 -12.87 -12.40 24.05
CA PHE A 56 -12.52 -11.26 24.92
C PHE A 56 -13.58 -10.16 24.91
N GLY A 57 -14.35 -10.03 23.83
CA GLY A 57 -15.47 -9.10 23.74
C GLY A 57 -16.63 -9.42 24.68
N ASP A 58 -16.74 -10.66 25.16
CA ASP A 58 -17.83 -11.08 26.06
C ASP A 58 -17.51 -10.83 27.55
N TYR A 59 -16.29 -10.43 27.86
CA TYR A 59 -15.82 -10.17 29.21
C TYR A 59 -15.60 -8.67 29.44
N PRO A 60 -15.56 -8.17 30.69
CA PRO A 60 -15.24 -6.77 30.96
C PRO A 60 -13.91 -6.37 30.32
N HIS A 61 -13.93 -5.29 29.54
CA HIS A 61 -12.76 -4.74 28.87
C HIS A 61 -12.99 -3.25 28.55
N ARG A 62 -11.91 -2.51 28.30
CA ARG A 62 -11.99 -1.20 27.67
C ARG A 62 -12.30 -1.36 26.19
N ALA A 63 -13.49 -0.94 25.79
CA ALA A 63 -13.96 -1.05 24.41
C ALA A 63 -13.23 -0.08 23.46
N LEU A 64 -12.92 -0.56 22.27
CA LEU A 64 -12.40 0.23 21.17
C LEU A 64 -13.45 1.23 20.69
N SER A 65 -13.08 2.51 20.57
CA SER A 65 -13.93 3.50 19.90
C SER A 65 -13.91 3.29 18.39
N THR A 66 -15.08 3.01 17.80
CA THR A 66 -15.27 2.74 16.37
C THR A 66 -16.08 3.83 15.66
N SER A 67 -16.32 4.97 16.33
CA SER A 67 -17.20 6.05 15.84
C SER A 67 -16.76 6.69 14.52
N CYS A 68 -15.47 6.59 14.17
CA CYS A 68 -14.96 7.09 12.90
C CYS A 68 -15.20 6.15 11.70
N LEU A 69 -15.57 4.88 11.93
CA LEU A 69 -15.72 3.90 10.86
C LEU A 69 -16.98 4.19 10.01
N LYS A 70 -16.88 3.99 8.69
CA LYS A 70 -18.03 4.10 7.78
C LYS A 70 -18.91 2.87 7.87
N ILE A 71 -18.28 1.70 7.94
CA ILE A 71 -18.93 0.41 8.16
C ILE A 71 -18.55 -0.05 9.57
N PRO A 72 -19.51 -0.21 10.49
CA PRO A 72 -19.23 -0.70 11.83
C PRO A 72 -18.76 -2.16 11.79
N PRO A 73 -18.04 -2.62 12.83
CA PRO A 73 -17.64 -4.03 12.95
C PRO A 73 -18.87 -4.93 13.09
N ASP A 74 -18.75 -6.17 12.62
CA ASP A 74 -19.77 -7.20 12.84
C ASP A 74 -19.68 -7.72 14.28
N GLU A 75 -20.54 -7.20 15.15
CA GLU A 75 -20.61 -7.58 16.56
C GLU A 75 -21.17 -8.99 16.79
N THR A 76 -21.72 -9.63 15.76
CA THR A 76 -22.14 -11.04 15.85
C THR A 76 -20.98 -12.00 15.62
N ASN A 77 -19.93 -11.53 14.94
CA ASN A 77 -18.76 -12.32 14.64
C ASN A 77 -17.75 -12.29 15.80
N LYS A 78 -17.71 -13.37 16.58
CA LYS A 78 -16.83 -13.50 17.75
C LYS A 78 -15.34 -13.40 17.42
N ASP A 79 -14.92 -13.77 16.21
CA ASP A 79 -13.54 -13.56 15.75
C ASP A 79 -13.19 -12.07 15.72
N ILE A 80 -14.13 -11.23 15.28
CA ILE A 80 -13.98 -9.76 15.22
C ILE A 80 -14.09 -9.15 16.62
N CYS A 81 -15.04 -9.61 17.43
CA CYS A 81 -15.29 -9.07 18.77
C CYS A 81 -14.08 -9.16 19.71
N ASN A 82 -13.21 -10.16 19.53
CA ASN A 82 -11.93 -10.23 20.26
C ASN A 82 -11.11 -8.93 20.13
N TRP A 83 -11.09 -8.34 18.93
CA TRP A 83 -10.26 -7.18 18.59
C TRP A 83 -10.89 -5.83 18.97
N LEU A 84 -12.09 -5.85 19.55
CA LEU A 84 -12.71 -4.68 20.19
C LEU A 84 -12.16 -4.45 21.60
N SER A 85 -11.42 -5.40 22.17
CA SER A 85 -10.79 -5.28 23.49
C SER A 85 -9.44 -4.55 23.42
N LEU A 86 -9.40 -3.31 23.92
CA LEU A 86 -8.14 -2.56 24.05
C LEU A 86 -7.19 -3.20 25.06
N ASP A 87 -7.71 -3.95 26.05
CA ASP A 87 -6.87 -4.60 27.07
C ASP A 87 -6.17 -5.85 26.52
N LEU A 88 -6.84 -6.61 25.63
CA LEU A 88 -6.20 -7.66 24.84
C LEU A 88 -5.06 -7.07 23.98
N LEU A 89 -5.37 -6.02 23.21
CA LEU A 89 -4.37 -5.38 22.35
C LEU A 89 -3.21 -4.84 23.17
N LYS A 90 -3.46 -4.18 24.30
CA LYS A 90 -2.42 -3.66 25.19
C LYS A 90 -1.44 -4.75 25.62
N VAL A 91 -1.94 -5.89 26.10
CA VAL A 91 -1.06 -7.00 26.51
C VAL A 91 -0.27 -7.58 25.36
N LEU A 92 -0.91 -7.80 24.20
CA LEU A 92 -0.21 -8.32 23.02
C LEU A 92 0.90 -7.38 22.56
N LEU A 93 0.64 -6.06 22.55
CA LEU A 93 1.64 -5.06 22.17
C LEU A 93 2.79 -4.97 23.18
N GLN A 94 2.51 -5.11 24.48
CA GLN A 94 3.56 -5.17 25.50
C GLN A 94 4.40 -6.46 25.40
N LEU A 95 3.76 -7.61 25.15
CA LEU A 95 4.46 -8.88 24.91
C LEU A 95 5.30 -8.84 23.63
N ALA A 96 4.93 -8.01 22.64
CA ALA A 96 5.67 -7.88 21.39
C ALA A 96 7.07 -7.29 21.57
N GLU A 97 7.35 -6.60 22.68
CA GLU A 97 8.69 -6.07 22.98
C GLU A 97 9.73 -7.20 23.07
N ASP A 98 9.37 -8.29 23.76
CA ASP A 98 10.23 -9.47 23.92
C ASP A 98 9.95 -10.55 22.85
N TYR A 99 8.70 -10.68 22.41
CA TYR A 99 8.20 -11.81 21.61
C TYR A 99 7.56 -11.39 20.27
N HIS A 100 8.15 -10.40 19.60
CA HIS A 100 7.62 -9.81 18.36
C HIS A 100 7.23 -10.84 17.27
N GLN A 101 7.97 -11.94 17.12
CA GLN A 101 7.66 -12.96 16.11
C GLN A 101 6.37 -13.70 16.45
N LEU A 102 6.23 -14.17 17.68
CA LEU A 102 5.07 -14.92 18.16
C LEU A 102 3.81 -14.02 18.21
N VAL A 103 3.96 -12.75 18.61
CA VAL A 103 2.85 -11.80 18.52
C VAL A 103 2.48 -11.52 17.06
N GLY A 104 3.47 -11.47 16.16
CA GLY A 104 3.23 -11.36 14.72
C GLY A 104 2.45 -12.54 14.14
N GLU A 105 2.62 -13.75 14.67
CA GLU A 105 1.80 -14.91 14.29
C GLU A 105 0.33 -14.77 14.72
N ILE A 106 0.06 -13.99 15.78
CA ILE A 106 -1.31 -13.72 16.22
C ILE A 106 -1.92 -12.56 15.43
N LEU A 107 -1.17 -11.46 15.26
CA LEU A 107 -1.71 -10.22 14.70
C LEU A 107 -1.64 -10.14 13.18
N ILE A 108 -0.61 -10.72 12.55
CA ILE A 108 -0.29 -10.48 11.14
C ILE A 108 -0.59 -11.70 10.26
N ARG A 109 -0.32 -12.90 10.76
CA ARG A 109 -0.41 -14.14 9.97
C ARG A 109 -1.62 -14.96 10.39
N ARG A 110 -2.24 -15.64 9.43
CA ARG A 110 -3.21 -16.71 9.76
C ARG A 110 -2.42 -17.92 10.25
N ARG A 111 -2.82 -18.47 11.40
CA ARG A 111 -2.18 -19.67 11.98
C ARG A 111 -2.78 -20.95 11.41
N ASP A 112 -4.06 -20.92 11.09
CA ASP A 112 -4.78 -21.97 10.36
C ASP A 112 -5.88 -21.36 9.46
N SER A 113 -6.58 -22.21 8.71
CA SER A 113 -7.66 -21.80 7.80
C SER A 113 -8.91 -21.25 8.49
N SER A 114 -9.12 -21.58 9.76
CA SER A 114 -10.25 -21.12 10.59
C SER A 114 -9.95 -19.80 11.32
N SER A 115 -8.69 -19.48 11.57
CA SER A 115 -8.25 -18.31 12.32
C SER A 115 -8.25 -17.07 11.45
N ILE A 116 -8.76 -15.98 12.00
CA ILE A 116 -8.53 -14.65 11.40
C ILE A 116 -7.21 -14.06 11.91
N ALA A 117 -6.55 -13.31 11.04
CA ALA A 117 -5.43 -12.45 11.42
C ALA A 117 -5.93 -11.01 11.35
N PRO A 118 -5.91 -10.23 12.44
CA PRO A 118 -6.53 -8.91 12.44
C PRO A 118 -5.90 -7.96 11.43
N ALA A 119 -4.59 -8.05 11.16
CA ALA A 119 -3.97 -7.23 10.10
C ALA A 119 -4.51 -7.52 8.69
N ILE A 120 -5.15 -8.67 8.45
CA ILE A 120 -5.72 -9.06 7.16
C ILE A 120 -7.24 -8.88 7.17
N ASN A 121 -7.89 -9.34 8.24
CA ASN A 121 -9.35 -9.47 8.33
C ASN A 121 -10.03 -8.22 8.89
N CYS A 122 -9.39 -7.48 9.80
CA CYS A 122 -9.90 -6.24 10.39
C CYS A 122 -8.76 -5.23 10.65
N PRO A 123 -8.00 -4.83 9.60
CA PRO A 123 -6.85 -3.94 9.75
C PRO A 123 -7.25 -2.56 10.29
N ASP A 124 -8.50 -2.13 10.07
CA ASP A 124 -9.06 -0.92 10.63
C ASP A 124 -9.15 -0.96 12.16
N LEU A 125 -9.71 -2.02 12.73
CA LEU A 125 -9.83 -2.20 14.18
C LEU A 125 -8.46 -2.30 14.85
N LEU A 126 -7.54 -3.08 14.25
CA LEU A 126 -6.19 -3.22 14.78
C LEU A 126 -5.45 -1.89 14.81
N LEU A 127 -5.55 -1.10 13.73
CA LEU A 127 -4.85 0.17 13.62
C LEU A 127 -5.42 1.23 14.57
N LEU A 128 -6.76 1.32 14.68
CA LEU A 128 -7.42 2.19 15.65
C LEU A 128 -7.06 1.78 17.09
N GLY A 129 -7.05 0.47 17.36
CA GLY A 129 -6.71 -0.06 18.67
C GLY A 129 -5.28 0.25 19.08
N ILE A 130 -4.29 0.09 18.19
CA ILE A 130 -2.90 0.47 18.46
C ILE A 130 -2.79 1.93 18.92
N VAL A 131 -3.47 2.84 18.23
CA VAL A 131 -3.45 4.27 18.57
C VAL A 131 -4.16 4.55 19.91
N GLN A 132 -5.33 3.94 20.13
CA GLN A 132 -6.14 4.16 21.33
C GLN A 132 -5.56 3.51 22.59
N VAL A 133 -4.78 2.43 22.46
CA VAL A 133 -4.02 1.88 23.59
C VAL A 133 -3.01 2.92 24.10
N GLY A 134 -2.42 3.71 23.20
CA GLY A 134 -1.56 4.84 23.55
C GLY A 134 -0.16 4.44 24.04
N LEU A 135 0.38 3.31 23.56
CA LEU A 135 1.77 2.93 23.88
C LEU A 135 2.78 3.77 23.07
N PRO A 136 3.96 4.07 23.65
CA PRO A 136 5.05 4.68 22.90
C PRO A 136 5.44 3.85 21.67
N PHE A 137 5.70 4.52 20.55
CA PHE A 137 6.12 3.86 19.31
C PHE A 137 7.58 3.40 19.41
N ASN A 138 7.77 2.11 19.58
CA ASN A 138 9.06 1.43 19.41
C ASN A 138 9.19 0.84 17.99
N THR A 139 10.37 0.31 17.65
CA THR A 139 10.65 -0.26 16.31
C THR A 139 9.66 -1.36 15.91
N VAL A 140 9.23 -2.20 16.86
CA VAL A 140 8.28 -3.29 16.60
C VAL A 140 6.91 -2.73 16.25
N LEU A 141 6.41 -1.77 17.03
CA LEU A 141 5.11 -1.15 16.81
C LEU A 141 5.08 -0.34 15.50
N THR A 142 6.13 0.42 15.22
CA THR A 142 6.31 1.13 13.94
C THR A 142 6.20 0.16 12.76
N LYS A 143 6.90 -0.97 12.82
CA LYS A 143 6.86 -1.99 11.76
C LYS A 143 5.48 -2.62 11.62
N LEU A 144 4.82 -2.94 12.74
CA LEU A 144 3.46 -3.46 12.75
C LEU A 144 2.50 -2.47 12.08
N VAL A 145 2.52 -1.20 12.47
CA VAL A 145 1.67 -0.16 11.89
C VAL A 145 1.89 -0.02 10.39
N SER A 146 3.14 -0.02 9.90
CA SER A 146 3.42 0.02 8.46
C SER A 146 2.82 -1.16 7.69
N ILE A 147 2.89 -2.37 8.26
CA ILE A 147 2.27 -3.57 7.68
C ILE A 147 0.75 -3.43 7.64
N VAL A 148 0.13 -3.00 8.75
CA VAL A 148 -1.34 -2.87 8.84
C VAL A 148 -1.86 -1.78 7.90
N ILE A 149 -1.16 -0.64 7.78
CA ILE A 149 -1.50 0.40 6.79
C ILE A 149 -1.47 -0.18 5.37
N SER A 150 -0.46 -0.99 5.04
CA SER A 150 -0.35 -1.59 3.71
C SER A 150 -1.54 -2.53 3.41
N GLN A 151 -1.99 -3.29 4.40
CA GLN A 151 -3.17 -4.16 4.28
C GLN A 151 -4.47 -3.36 4.14
N LEU A 152 -4.63 -2.32 4.97
CA LEU A 152 -5.76 -1.38 4.89
C LEU A 152 -5.87 -0.74 3.49
N MET A 153 -4.72 -0.41 2.89
CA MET A 153 -4.62 0.23 1.58
C MET A 153 -5.01 -0.65 0.39
N LEU A 154 -5.11 -1.98 0.53
CA LEU A 154 -5.50 -2.85 -0.58
C LEU A 154 -6.96 -2.58 -0.99
N HIS A 155 -7.94 -2.98 -0.18
CA HIS A 155 -9.36 -2.85 -0.55
C HIS A 155 -10.30 -2.51 0.62
N HIS A 156 -9.78 -2.00 1.74
CA HIS A 156 -10.60 -1.75 2.91
C HIS A 156 -11.48 -0.49 2.76
N THR A 157 -12.80 -0.63 2.98
CA THR A 157 -13.79 0.45 2.86
C THR A 157 -13.58 1.58 3.87
N ASN A 158 -13.15 1.23 5.08
CA ASN A 158 -12.85 2.20 6.16
C ASN A 158 -11.49 2.91 6.02
N ALA A 159 -10.69 2.64 4.97
CA ALA A 159 -9.30 3.11 4.88
C ALA A 159 -9.15 4.64 5.08
N VAL A 160 -9.96 5.43 4.37
CA VAL A 160 -9.91 6.90 4.45
C VAL A 160 -10.20 7.38 5.87
N SER A 161 -11.28 6.89 6.48
CA SER A 161 -11.71 7.33 7.81
C SER A 161 -10.71 6.96 8.91
N VAL A 162 -10.17 5.75 8.85
CA VAL A 162 -9.17 5.27 9.82
C VAL A 162 -7.89 6.08 9.69
N LEU A 163 -7.39 6.30 8.47
CA LEU A 163 -6.18 7.10 8.27
C LEU A 163 -6.39 8.56 8.70
N ASN A 164 -7.60 9.11 8.53
CA ASN A 164 -7.94 10.45 9.02
C ASN A 164 -7.98 10.52 10.55
N ALA A 165 -8.56 9.50 11.22
CA ALA A 165 -8.52 9.39 12.68
C ALA A 165 -7.08 9.30 13.21
N LEU A 166 -6.23 8.49 12.56
CA LEU A 166 -4.80 8.40 12.85
C LEU A 166 -4.10 9.75 12.70
N TRP A 167 -4.33 10.42 11.57
CA TRP A 167 -3.72 11.70 11.22
C TRP A 167 -4.02 12.80 12.26
N ASN A 168 -5.21 12.72 12.85
CA ASN A 168 -5.73 13.67 13.83
C ASN A 168 -5.76 13.13 15.26
N THR A 169 -4.90 12.15 15.57
CA THR A 169 -4.75 11.59 16.93
C THR A 169 -4.62 12.70 17.99
N GLU A 170 -5.31 12.52 19.12
CA GLU A 170 -5.37 13.49 20.22
C GLU A 170 -4.01 13.67 20.92
N SER A 171 -3.22 12.60 21.03
CA SER A 171 -1.86 12.65 21.56
C SER A 171 -0.96 13.51 20.67
N LEU A 172 -0.72 14.76 21.10
CA LEU A 172 0.12 15.72 20.39
C LEU A 172 1.56 15.22 20.22
N GLU A 173 2.10 14.54 21.24
CA GLU A 173 3.46 13.99 21.22
C GLU A 173 3.63 12.93 20.13
N MET A 174 2.64 12.03 19.98
CA MET A 174 2.71 10.95 18.99
C MET A 174 2.24 11.38 17.60
N ARG A 175 1.48 12.48 17.48
CA ARG A 175 0.84 12.91 16.23
C ARG A 175 1.79 12.97 15.05
N LYS A 176 2.96 13.61 15.22
CA LYS A 176 3.94 13.72 14.13
C LYS A 176 4.55 12.38 13.74
N GLY A 177 4.80 11.51 14.72
CA GLY A 177 5.24 10.13 14.47
C GLY A 177 4.21 9.34 13.66
N ILE A 178 2.93 9.43 14.02
CA ILE A 178 1.83 8.76 13.30
C ILE A 178 1.65 9.33 11.89
N GLN A 179 1.69 10.65 11.72
CA GLN A 179 1.62 11.28 10.39
C GLN A 179 2.75 10.78 9.48
N ASN A 180 3.98 10.69 10.00
CA ASN A 180 5.10 10.12 9.25
C ASN A 180 4.87 8.66 8.88
N LEU A 181 4.25 7.86 9.76
CA LEU A 181 3.91 6.46 9.46
C LEU A 181 2.84 6.35 8.37
N VAL A 182 1.84 7.23 8.39
CA VAL A 182 0.82 7.29 7.33
C VAL A 182 1.46 7.67 6.00
N VAL A 183 2.27 8.73 5.96
CA VAL A 183 3.02 9.16 4.76
C VAL A 183 3.89 8.02 4.21
N ASN A 184 4.68 7.37 5.06
CA ASN A 184 5.55 6.26 4.67
C ASN A 184 4.75 5.03 4.21
N GLY A 185 3.60 4.76 4.81
CA GLY A 185 2.70 3.69 4.39
C GLY A 185 2.10 3.94 3.01
N LEU A 186 1.64 5.16 2.74
CA LEU A 186 1.15 5.56 1.41
C LEU A 186 2.26 5.48 0.35
N LEU A 187 3.47 5.94 0.69
CA LEU A 187 4.63 5.82 -0.20
C LEU A 187 4.99 4.35 -0.49
N SER A 188 4.98 3.51 0.54
CA SER A 188 5.26 2.07 0.39
C SER A 188 4.22 1.40 -0.51
N PHE A 189 2.95 1.79 -0.39
CA PHE A 189 1.87 1.30 -1.23
C PHE A 189 2.04 1.68 -2.70
N TYR A 190 2.55 2.88 -2.99
CA TYR A 190 2.96 3.30 -4.34
C TYR A 190 4.14 2.46 -4.86
N ASN A 191 5.20 2.31 -4.07
CA ASN A 191 6.43 1.63 -4.50
C ASN A 191 6.23 0.15 -4.86
N MET A 192 5.17 -0.50 -4.36
CA MET A 192 4.80 -1.86 -4.74
C MET A 192 4.44 -2.01 -6.23
N ALA A 193 3.86 -0.96 -6.84
CA ALA A 193 3.52 -0.94 -8.27
C ALA A 193 3.45 0.52 -8.77
N PRO A 194 4.59 1.16 -9.08
CA PRO A 194 4.64 2.58 -9.43
C PRO A 194 3.85 2.96 -10.70
N ASP A 195 3.68 2.02 -11.63
CA ASP A 195 2.93 2.22 -12.87
C ASP A 195 1.41 2.04 -12.70
N ASP A 196 0.94 1.60 -11.52
CA ASP A 196 -0.47 1.42 -11.22
C ASP A 196 -1.16 2.77 -10.92
N THR A 197 -1.78 3.33 -11.95
CA THR A 197 -2.52 4.60 -11.85
C THR A 197 -3.69 4.56 -10.87
N GLY A 198 -4.26 3.37 -10.61
CA GLY A 198 -5.34 3.18 -9.63
C GLY A 198 -4.85 3.39 -8.20
N ARG A 199 -3.67 2.85 -7.87
CA ARG A 199 -3.03 3.08 -6.57
C ARG A 199 -2.71 4.55 -6.33
N LEU A 200 -2.13 5.22 -7.33
CA LEU A 200 -1.80 6.64 -7.23
C LEU A 200 -3.06 7.49 -7.03
N THR A 201 -4.16 7.16 -7.73
CA THR A 201 -5.46 7.82 -7.56
C THR A 201 -6.00 7.63 -6.16
N LYS A 202 -5.97 6.40 -5.63
CA LYS A 202 -6.39 6.11 -4.26
C LYS A 202 -5.56 6.88 -3.23
N ILE A 203 -4.24 6.96 -3.41
CA ILE A 203 -3.36 7.76 -2.53
C ILE A 203 -3.76 9.24 -2.56
N LEU A 204 -4.00 9.80 -3.75
CA LEU A 204 -4.39 11.20 -3.89
C LEU A 204 -5.72 11.50 -3.19
N GLU A 205 -6.73 10.66 -3.37
CA GLU A 205 -8.04 10.81 -2.75
C GLU A 205 -7.95 10.77 -1.22
N ILE A 206 -7.22 9.80 -0.66
CA ILE A 206 -6.97 9.71 0.78
C ILE A 206 -6.26 10.97 1.27
N ALA A 207 -5.14 11.33 0.63
CA ALA A 207 -4.32 12.46 1.06
C ALA A 207 -5.06 13.79 1.03
N HIS A 208 -5.98 13.96 0.08
CA HIS A 208 -6.85 15.13 0.00
C HIS A 208 -7.80 15.24 1.20
N GLU A 209 -8.26 14.10 1.74
CA GLU A 209 -9.11 14.05 2.93
C GLU A 209 -8.34 14.18 4.26
N LEU A 210 -7.04 13.92 4.26
CA LEU A 210 -6.17 14.10 5.44
C LEU A 210 -5.93 15.59 5.73
N LYS A 211 -6.83 16.22 6.49
CA LYS A 211 -6.71 17.63 6.90
C LYS A 211 -5.82 17.78 8.14
N PRO A 212 -5.09 18.92 8.31
CA PRO A 212 -5.12 20.10 7.45
C PRO A 212 -4.20 20.03 6.21
N ASN A 213 -3.13 19.23 6.21
CA ASN A 213 -2.06 19.32 5.20
C ASN A 213 -1.53 17.97 4.67
N GLY A 214 -2.38 16.95 4.50
CA GLY A 214 -1.96 15.63 4.02
C GLY A 214 -1.27 15.64 2.66
N LEU A 215 -1.84 16.35 1.68
CA LEU A 215 -1.22 16.52 0.36
C LEU A 215 0.13 17.22 0.45
N GLY A 216 0.24 18.28 1.24
CA GLY A 216 1.50 19.02 1.40
C GLY A 216 2.61 18.17 2.00
N GLU A 217 2.30 17.31 2.98
CA GLU A 217 3.26 16.37 3.54
C GLU A 217 3.74 15.35 2.48
N LEU A 218 2.82 14.81 1.66
CA LEU A 218 3.20 13.87 0.58
C LEU A 218 4.07 14.52 -0.51
N PHE A 219 3.80 15.77 -0.88
CA PHE A 219 4.61 16.50 -1.88
C PHE A 219 6.04 16.81 -1.40
N ASN A 220 6.28 16.74 -0.09
CA ASN A 220 7.60 16.99 0.51
C ASN A 220 8.39 15.72 0.81
N VAL A 221 7.85 14.54 0.47
CA VAL A 221 8.59 13.27 0.59
C VAL A 221 9.77 13.27 -0.37
N GLN A 222 10.95 12.83 0.10
CA GLN A 222 12.17 12.70 -0.70
C GLN A 222 12.16 11.49 -1.65
N ASN A 223 11.01 11.21 -2.26
CA ASN A 223 10.86 10.31 -3.39
C ASN A 223 10.30 11.15 -4.55
N PHE A 224 11.19 11.74 -5.33
CA PHE A 224 10.79 12.69 -6.37
C PHE A 224 9.99 12.03 -7.50
N GLN A 225 10.21 10.74 -7.78
CA GLN A 225 9.38 10.02 -8.74
C GLN A 225 7.91 10.01 -8.29
N PHE A 226 7.66 9.59 -7.06
CA PHE A 226 6.33 9.63 -6.45
C PHE A 226 5.76 11.05 -6.41
N ALA A 227 6.54 12.03 -5.97
CA ALA A 227 6.08 13.41 -5.84
C ALA A 227 5.69 14.02 -7.20
N ILE A 228 6.44 13.76 -8.28
CA ILE A 228 6.12 14.23 -9.62
C ILE A 228 4.86 13.53 -10.15
N ASP A 229 4.77 12.20 -10.03
CA ASP A 229 3.58 11.44 -10.43
C ASP A 229 2.31 11.96 -9.72
N LEU A 230 2.39 12.12 -8.40
CA LEU A 230 1.28 12.64 -7.59
C LEU A 230 0.94 14.08 -7.96
N ALA A 231 1.93 14.94 -8.20
CA ALA A 231 1.73 16.34 -8.57
C ALA A 231 1.01 16.49 -9.91
N CYS A 232 1.37 15.67 -10.91
CA CYS A 232 0.66 15.64 -12.19
C CYS A 232 -0.80 15.22 -12.04
N LEU A 233 -1.07 14.20 -11.21
CA LEU A 233 -2.43 13.77 -10.95
C LEU A 233 -3.23 14.83 -10.18
N ALA A 234 -2.63 15.44 -9.16
CA ALA A 234 -3.23 16.50 -8.35
C ALA A 234 -3.55 17.74 -9.19
N SER A 235 -2.66 18.14 -10.10
CA SER A 235 -2.88 19.26 -11.02
C SER A 235 -4.08 19.05 -11.92
N ARG A 236 -4.31 17.82 -12.41
CA ARG A 236 -5.49 17.48 -13.23
C ARG A 236 -6.80 17.50 -12.44
N ARG A 237 -6.72 17.46 -11.10
CA ARG A 237 -7.86 17.54 -10.18
C ARG A 237 -7.98 18.93 -9.53
N ASP A 238 -7.23 19.91 -10.00
CA ASP A 238 -7.16 21.27 -9.43
C ASP A 238 -6.72 21.33 -7.96
N PHE A 239 -6.04 20.30 -7.45
CA PHE A 239 -5.52 20.24 -6.08
C PHE A 239 -4.12 20.86 -5.95
N LEU A 240 -3.45 21.16 -7.06
CA LEU A 240 -2.09 21.69 -7.08
C LEU A 240 -1.88 22.61 -8.29
N LYS A 241 -1.13 23.71 -8.08
CA LYS A 241 -0.57 24.52 -9.17
C LYS A 241 0.79 23.97 -9.58
N LEU A 242 0.81 23.20 -10.66
CA LEU A 242 1.98 22.42 -11.09
C LEU A 242 3.18 23.29 -11.46
N ASP A 243 2.94 24.42 -12.12
CA ASP A 243 3.94 25.41 -12.49
C ASP A 243 4.75 25.89 -11.27
N LYS A 244 4.04 26.31 -10.23
CA LYS A 244 4.65 26.75 -8.98
C LYS A 244 5.38 25.59 -8.28
N PHE A 245 4.74 24.43 -8.18
CA PHE A 245 5.36 23.25 -7.55
C PHE A 245 6.69 22.86 -8.21
N LEU A 246 6.73 22.81 -9.55
CA LEU A 246 7.94 22.47 -10.30
C LEU A 246 9.04 23.53 -10.09
N SER A 247 8.68 24.81 -10.15
CA SER A 247 9.61 25.91 -9.90
C SER A 247 10.22 25.82 -8.49
N ASP A 248 9.37 25.65 -7.46
CA ASP A 248 9.79 25.56 -6.07
C ASP A 248 10.71 24.34 -5.84
N LYS A 249 10.35 23.17 -6.36
CA LYS A 249 11.16 21.93 -6.19
C LYS A 249 12.47 21.93 -6.98
N LEU A 250 12.49 22.51 -8.18
CA LEU A 250 13.73 22.73 -8.94
C LEU A 250 14.65 23.77 -8.27
N GLN A 251 14.07 24.73 -7.56
CA GLN A 251 14.84 25.68 -6.77
C GLN A 251 15.45 25.02 -5.53
N GLU A 252 14.66 24.24 -4.80
CA GLU A 252 15.03 23.60 -3.53
C GLU A 252 16.03 22.46 -3.72
N HIS A 253 15.77 21.54 -4.66
CA HIS A 253 16.55 20.29 -4.80
C HIS A 253 17.47 20.26 -6.03
N THR A 254 17.36 21.23 -6.93
CA THR A 254 18.23 21.41 -8.10
C THR A 254 18.41 20.14 -8.93
N GLU A 255 19.61 19.55 -8.94
CA GLU A 255 20.01 18.42 -9.77
C GLU A 255 19.17 17.15 -9.50
N ALA A 256 18.96 16.80 -8.23
CA ALA A 256 18.30 15.54 -7.89
C ALA A 256 16.84 15.49 -8.38
N PHE A 257 16.12 16.61 -8.26
CA PHE A 257 14.77 16.74 -8.78
C PHE A 257 14.75 16.88 -10.31
N ALA A 258 15.68 17.66 -10.89
CA ALA A 258 15.78 17.81 -12.33
C ALA A 258 16.03 16.48 -13.05
N ASN A 259 16.92 15.64 -12.52
CA ASN A 259 17.19 14.32 -13.06
C ASN A 259 15.92 13.44 -13.08
N GLN A 260 15.16 13.41 -11.99
CA GLN A 260 13.92 12.63 -11.91
C GLN A 260 12.83 13.19 -12.83
N LEU A 261 12.72 14.51 -12.97
CA LEU A 261 11.80 15.16 -13.89
C LEU A 261 12.14 14.86 -15.36
N VAL A 262 13.42 14.89 -15.72
CA VAL A 262 13.89 14.51 -17.06
C VAL A 262 13.58 13.05 -17.35
N ASN A 263 13.90 12.14 -16.42
CA ASN A 263 13.59 10.71 -16.56
C ASN A 263 12.09 10.47 -16.72
N PHE A 264 11.26 11.19 -15.96
CA PHE A 264 9.80 11.14 -16.07
C PHE A 264 9.32 11.52 -17.48
N ILE A 265 9.83 12.62 -18.03
CA ILE A 265 9.48 13.08 -19.38
C ILE A 265 9.90 12.05 -20.43
N MET A 266 11.14 11.56 -20.35
CA MET A 266 11.68 10.57 -21.29
C MET A 266 10.90 9.24 -21.27
N ARG A 267 10.41 8.79 -20.10
CA ARG A 267 9.60 7.57 -20.00
C ARG A 267 8.23 7.68 -20.66
N ARG A 268 7.68 8.89 -20.77
CA ARG A 268 6.32 9.14 -21.29
C ARG A 268 6.30 9.86 -22.64
N TYR A 269 7.47 10.09 -23.23
CA TYR A 269 7.62 10.76 -24.51
C TYR A 269 8.75 10.11 -25.34
N PRO A 270 8.52 9.80 -26.63
CA PRO A 270 7.35 10.19 -27.43
C PRO A 270 6.16 9.24 -27.29
N ALA A 271 4.94 9.80 -27.43
CA ALA A 271 3.66 9.11 -27.19
C ALA A 271 3.45 7.80 -27.96
N HIS A 272 4.18 7.58 -29.07
CA HIS A 272 4.09 6.40 -29.92
C HIS A 272 4.91 5.19 -29.42
N ILE A 273 5.82 5.36 -28.46
CA ILE A 273 6.63 4.29 -27.85
C ILE A 273 6.03 3.84 -26.51
N VAL A 274 5.00 4.54 -26.04
CA VAL A 274 4.40 4.28 -24.74
C VAL A 274 3.67 2.94 -24.77
N THR A 275 4.18 1.97 -24.03
CA THR A 275 3.54 0.65 -23.83
C THR A 275 2.16 0.83 -23.20
N HIS A 276 1.21 -0.08 -23.50
CA HIS A 276 -0.21 -0.03 -23.11
C HIS A 276 -0.54 0.31 -21.63
N ASN A 277 0.42 0.24 -20.72
CA ASN A 277 0.21 0.43 -19.28
C ASN A 277 0.53 1.84 -18.75
N ILE A 278 1.17 2.72 -19.52
CA ILE A 278 1.52 4.08 -19.07
C ILE A 278 0.73 5.09 -19.89
N PRO A 279 -0.06 6.00 -19.28
CA PRO A 279 -0.74 7.03 -20.07
C PRO A 279 0.27 8.04 -20.62
N PRO A 280 0.15 8.47 -21.89
CA PRO A 280 1.03 9.47 -22.47
C PRO A 280 0.89 10.81 -21.72
N LEU A 281 1.99 11.55 -21.64
CA LEU A 281 1.98 12.88 -21.04
C LEU A 281 1.19 13.84 -21.93
N SER A 282 0.30 14.65 -21.35
CA SER A 282 -0.42 15.68 -22.12
C SER A 282 0.56 16.73 -22.63
N HIS A 283 0.24 17.33 -23.79
CA HIS A 283 1.11 18.35 -24.39
C HIS A 283 1.33 19.55 -23.45
N GLU A 284 0.28 19.99 -22.77
CA GLU A 284 0.32 21.09 -21.81
C GLU A 284 1.23 20.77 -20.62
N THR A 285 1.09 19.58 -20.01
CA THR A 285 1.94 19.17 -18.89
C THR A 285 3.41 19.05 -19.33
N PHE A 286 3.67 18.51 -20.53
CA PHE A 286 5.01 18.47 -21.11
C PHE A 286 5.61 19.87 -21.25
N GLN A 287 4.86 20.82 -21.84
CA GLN A 287 5.33 22.20 -22.02
C GLN A 287 5.67 22.87 -20.69
N LEU A 288 4.81 22.71 -19.67
CA LEU A 288 5.07 23.25 -18.33
C LEU A 288 6.37 22.70 -17.74
N MET A 289 6.58 21.38 -17.81
CA MET A 289 7.81 20.75 -17.31
C MET A 289 9.05 21.18 -18.08
N TYR A 290 8.95 21.26 -19.40
CA TYR A 290 10.05 21.68 -20.27
C TYR A 290 10.44 23.13 -19.98
N HIS A 291 9.47 24.04 -19.86
CA HIS A 291 9.72 25.43 -19.53
C HIS A 291 10.29 25.61 -18.12
N ALA A 292 9.81 24.85 -17.13
CA ALA A 292 10.35 24.89 -15.77
C ALA A 292 11.85 24.49 -15.75
N LEU A 293 12.22 23.41 -16.45
CA LEU A 293 13.61 22.98 -16.62
C LEU A 293 14.44 24.03 -17.37
N GLN A 294 13.94 24.54 -18.49
CA GLN A 294 14.62 25.54 -19.31
C GLN A 294 14.93 26.81 -18.51
N ASN A 295 13.96 27.32 -17.75
CA ASN A 295 14.11 28.51 -16.94
C ASN A 295 15.15 28.29 -15.83
N ARG A 296 15.10 27.14 -15.14
CA ARG A 296 16.07 26.85 -14.06
C ARG A 296 17.48 26.58 -14.59
N ALA A 297 17.61 25.96 -15.76
CA ALA A 297 18.88 25.69 -16.43
C ALA A 297 19.68 26.97 -16.76
N GLN A 298 19.06 28.14 -16.78
CA GLN A 298 19.76 29.43 -16.94
C GLN A 298 20.58 29.81 -15.70
N TYR A 299 20.18 29.31 -14.52
CA TYR A 299 20.76 29.71 -13.23
C TYR A 299 21.54 28.57 -12.56
N SER A 300 21.48 27.35 -13.09
CA SER A 300 22.10 26.17 -12.48
C SER A 300 22.73 25.28 -13.54
N ASN A 301 24.06 25.13 -13.47
CA ASN A 301 24.83 24.30 -14.40
C ASN A 301 24.46 22.81 -14.30
N SER A 302 24.12 22.31 -13.11
CA SER A 302 23.71 20.91 -12.92
C SER A 302 22.34 20.65 -13.57
N VAL A 303 21.37 21.54 -13.38
CA VAL A 303 20.07 21.46 -14.07
C VAL A 303 20.24 21.65 -15.58
N HIS A 304 21.17 22.51 -16.01
CA HIS A 304 21.49 22.69 -17.42
C HIS A 304 21.99 21.40 -18.07
N SER A 305 22.87 20.66 -17.41
CA SER A 305 23.35 19.35 -17.86
C SER A 305 22.19 18.35 -18.03
N GLU A 306 21.29 18.25 -17.05
CA GLU A 306 20.12 17.36 -17.16
C GLU A 306 19.17 17.79 -18.29
N PHE A 307 18.95 19.10 -18.46
CA PHE A 307 18.13 19.64 -19.54
C PHE A 307 18.73 19.36 -20.93
N GLN A 308 20.05 19.45 -21.09
CA GLN A 308 20.72 19.07 -22.34
C GLN A 308 20.51 17.59 -22.69
N LYS A 309 20.53 16.68 -21.69
CA LYS A 309 20.21 15.26 -21.91
C LYS A 309 18.80 15.08 -22.47
N LEU A 310 17.82 15.81 -21.91
CA LEU A 310 16.45 15.81 -22.42
C LEU A 310 16.38 16.28 -23.87
N GLN A 311 17.02 17.41 -24.20
CA GLN A 311 17.03 17.94 -25.56
C GLN A 311 17.65 16.97 -26.57
N ALA A 312 18.77 16.33 -26.21
CA ALA A 312 19.41 15.32 -27.04
C ALA A 312 18.48 14.12 -27.31
N HIS A 313 17.79 13.63 -26.28
CA HIS A 313 16.83 12.54 -26.41
C HIS A 313 15.65 12.91 -27.31
N LEU A 314 15.06 14.09 -27.12
CA LEU A 314 13.95 14.57 -27.95
C LEU A 314 14.35 14.74 -29.42
N LYS A 315 15.56 15.26 -29.69
CA LYS A 315 16.10 15.38 -31.05
C LYS A 315 16.30 14.02 -31.72
N ASN A 316 16.82 13.04 -30.97
CA ASN A 316 16.99 11.67 -31.47
C ASN A 316 15.64 11.00 -31.77
N ALA A 317 14.66 11.16 -30.88
CA ALA A 317 13.31 10.64 -31.08
C ALA A 317 12.61 11.27 -32.30
N GLN A 318 12.77 12.58 -32.52
CA GLN A 318 12.26 13.27 -33.71
C GLN A 318 12.92 12.78 -35.01
N ASN A 319 14.23 12.50 -34.98
CA ASN A 319 14.94 11.97 -36.14
C ASN A 319 14.54 10.52 -36.47
N ALA A 320 14.25 9.69 -35.45
CA ALA A 320 13.75 8.33 -35.62
C ALA A 320 12.29 8.27 -36.13
N ALA A 321 11.49 9.30 -35.85
CA ALA A 321 10.10 9.41 -36.30
C ALA A 321 9.95 9.98 -37.73
N LYS A 322 11.03 10.43 -38.38
CA LYS A 322 10.99 10.78 -39.81
C LYS A 322 10.98 9.48 -40.63
N PRO A 323 10.01 9.28 -41.55
CA PRO A 323 10.09 8.15 -42.47
C PRO A 323 11.37 8.30 -43.31
N ALA A 324 12.09 7.20 -43.53
CA ALA A 324 13.13 7.18 -44.56
C ALA A 324 12.51 7.62 -45.89
N ASP A 325 13.05 8.68 -46.52
CA ASP A 325 12.47 9.28 -47.72
C ASP A 325 12.36 8.28 -48.91
N PRO A 326 11.42 8.51 -49.87
CA PRO A 326 10.78 7.50 -50.69
C PRO A 326 11.41 7.29 -52.09
N HIS A 327 12.69 7.62 -52.28
CA HIS A 327 13.33 7.62 -53.60
C HIS A 327 14.52 6.66 -53.72
N ILE A 328 14.23 5.36 -53.87
CA ILE A 328 15.08 4.46 -54.66
C ILE A 328 14.16 3.64 -55.56
N ASN A 329 13.82 4.19 -56.72
CA ASN A 329 13.33 3.40 -57.83
C ASN A 329 13.99 3.89 -59.11
N SER A 330 14.89 3.07 -59.67
CA SER A 330 14.85 2.57 -61.04
C SER A 330 16.24 2.36 -61.68
N ARG A 331 16.27 1.34 -62.55
CA ARG A 331 17.31 0.83 -63.46
C ARG A 331 18.01 -0.41 -62.89
N THR A 332 17.81 -1.63 -63.43
CA THR A 332 17.65 -2.03 -64.85
C THR A 332 17.14 -3.50 -64.95
N PRO A 333 16.85 -4.09 -66.13
CA PRO A 333 15.60 -4.81 -66.41
C PRO A 333 15.74 -6.32 -66.76
N ILE A 334 14.60 -7.02 -66.69
CA ILE A 334 14.08 -8.13 -67.53
C ILE A 334 15.03 -9.29 -67.92
N ALA A 335 14.65 -10.52 -67.53
CA ALA A 335 14.43 -11.62 -68.49
C ALA A 335 13.47 -12.70 -67.92
N PRO A 336 12.51 -13.22 -68.73
CA PRO A 336 11.55 -14.26 -68.37
C PRO A 336 12.00 -15.66 -68.86
N PHE A 337 11.53 -16.76 -68.24
CA PHE A 337 10.99 -17.97 -68.91
C PHE A 337 10.81 -19.21 -67.99
N LEU A 338 9.70 -19.93 -68.22
CA LEU A 338 9.37 -21.36 -67.96
C LEU A 338 9.41 -21.82 -66.49
N GLY A 339 8.33 -22.30 -65.86
CA GLY A 339 7.29 -23.21 -66.35
C GLY A 339 7.69 -24.65 -66.03
N GLN A 340 7.16 -25.23 -64.95
CA GLN A 340 6.61 -26.60 -64.92
C GLN A 340 6.09 -27.02 -63.52
N SER A 341 4.99 -27.74 -63.61
CA SER A 341 4.18 -28.44 -62.63
C SER A 341 4.93 -29.52 -61.85
N SER A 342 4.47 -29.84 -60.63
CA SER A 342 4.06 -31.21 -60.24
C SER A 342 3.61 -31.29 -58.76
N THR A 343 2.35 -31.71 -58.61
CA THR A 343 1.72 -32.60 -57.62
C THR A 343 2.54 -33.22 -56.48
N ASN A 344 1.98 -33.18 -55.26
CA ASN A 344 1.59 -34.34 -54.41
C ASN A 344 0.94 -33.81 -53.13
N GLN A 345 -0.40 -33.84 -52.97
CA GLN A 345 -1.16 -34.93 -52.31
C GLN A 345 -0.44 -35.59 -51.12
N TYR A 346 -0.89 -35.29 -49.90
CA TYR A 346 -1.41 -36.31 -48.97
C TYR A 346 -2.44 -35.68 -48.03
N ASN A 347 -3.57 -36.36 -47.95
CA ASN A 347 -4.80 -36.00 -47.25
C ASN A 347 -5.15 -37.22 -46.36
N TYR A 348 -5.40 -37.03 -45.07
CA TYR A 348 -6.18 -37.89 -44.17
C TYR A 348 -6.46 -37.00 -42.93
N GLY A 349 -7.67 -36.47 -42.70
CA GLY A 349 -8.91 -37.17 -42.32
C GLY A 349 -8.83 -37.51 -40.82
N ARG A 350 -9.72 -37.21 -39.89
CA ARG A 350 -11.17 -36.93 -39.75
C ARG A 350 -11.31 -36.37 -38.29
N GLY A 351 -12.17 -35.45 -37.86
CA GLY A 351 -13.56 -35.18 -38.21
C GLY A 351 -14.51 -36.25 -37.64
N ILE A 352 -15.11 -36.04 -36.46
CA ILE A 352 -16.52 -36.42 -36.14
C ILE A 352 -16.95 -35.74 -34.83
N GLU A 353 -18.19 -35.30 -34.87
CA GLU A 353 -18.95 -34.45 -33.96
C GLU A 353 -19.44 -35.16 -32.67
N GLN A 354 -19.91 -34.31 -31.76
CA GLN A 354 -20.88 -34.49 -30.64
C GLN A 354 -22.06 -35.46 -30.94
N PRO A 355 -22.89 -35.94 -29.96
CA PRO A 355 -23.52 -35.12 -28.90
C PRO A 355 -23.94 -35.79 -27.56
N GLY A 356 -24.36 -34.93 -26.61
CA GLY A 356 -25.52 -35.16 -25.72
C GLY A 356 -25.35 -36.05 -24.49
N GLY A 357 -25.46 -35.44 -23.30
CA GLY A 357 -25.63 -36.08 -22.00
C GLY A 357 -25.80 -35.03 -20.91
#